data_AF-A0A965Y2V9-F1
#
_entry.id   AF-A0A965Y2V9-F1
#
_cell.length_a   1.000
_cell.length_b   1.000
_cell.length_c   1.000
_cell.angle_alpha   90.00
_cell.angle_beta   90.00
_cell.angle_gamma   90.00
#
_symmetry.space_group_name_H-M   'P 1'
#
loop_
_entity.id
_entity.type
_entity.pdbx_description
1 polymer ?
#
loop_
_entity_poly.entity_id
_entity_poly.type
_entity_poly.pdbx_seq_one_letter_code
_entity_poly.pdbx_strand_id
1 'polypeptide(L)'
;MKLPDKTFSLCPECLRKIPASYVSVGSDVWMEKHCPEHGSFRTIVWRGPPSLEEWSGGFLPDAPFQAPANCPRNCGNCRPHDRFG
;
A
#
# COMPACT_ATOMS: atom_id res chain seq x y z
N MET A 1 -4.48 13.48 6.37
CA MET A 1 -4.41 12.00 6.38
C MET A 1 -2.95 11.63 6.43
N LYS A 2 -2.52 10.57 7.14
CA LYS A 2 -1.12 10.11 7.15
C LYS A 2 -1.10 8.69 6.60
N LEU A 3 -0.25 8.39 5.62
CA LEU A 3 -0.09 7.02 5.13
C LEU A 3 0.32 6.10 6.29
N PRO A 4 -0.16 4.84 6.33
CA PRO A 4 0.32 3.91 7.34
C PRO A 4 1.82 3.67 7.15
N ASP A 5 2.61 3.85 8.21
CA ASP A 5 4.07 3.73 8.14
C ASP A 5 4.53 2.30 7.74
N LYS A 6 3.64 1.30 7.81
CA LYS A 6 3.87 -0.10 7.46
C LYS A 6 2.80 -0.65 6.55
N THR A 7 3.21 -1.48 5.60
CA THR A 7 2.36 -2.21 4.66
C THR A 7 3.06 -3.52 4.24
N PHE A 8 2.51 -4.22 3.26
CA PHE A 8 3.15 -5.37 2.62
C PHE A 8 3.25 -5.15 1.11
N SER A 9 4.27 -5.72 0.51
CA SER A 9 4.49 -5.74 -0.95
C SER A 9 4.99 -7.12 -1.37
N LEU A 10 5.12 -7.36 -2.67
CA LEU A 10 5.74 -8.58 -3.17
C LEU A 10 7.23 -8.35 -3.41
N CYS A 11 8.06 -9.36 -3.12
CA CYS A 11 9.45 -9.38 -3.59
C CYS A 11 9.46 -9.37 -5.13
N PRO A 12 10.23 -8.49 -5.79
CA PRO A 12 10.31 -8.46 -7.25
C PRO A 12 10.85 -9.73 -7.91
N GLU A 13 11.59 -10.55 -7.14
CA GLU A 13 12.23 -11.77 -7.66
C GLU A 13 11.41 -13.03 -7.36
N CYS A 14 11.13 -13.30 -6.08
CA CYS A 14 10.41 -14.52 -5.68
C CYS A 14 8.89 -14.34 -5.50
N LEU A 15 8.36 -13.13 -5.68
CA LEU A 15 6.93 -12.80 -5.54
C LEU A 15 6.30 -13.13 -4.18
N ARG A 16 7.10 -13.41 -3.15
CA ARG A 16 6.59 -13.60 -1.78
C ARG A 16 6.16 -12.28 -1.17
N LYS A 17 5.11 -12.34 -0.34
CA LYS A 17 4.67 -11.21 0.48
C LYS A 17 5.75 -10.87 1.51
N ILE A 18 6.23 -9.63 1.51
CA ILE A 18 7.28 -9.11 2.40
C ILE A 18 6.84 -7.80 3.07
N PRO A 19 7.33 -7.49 4.28
CA PRO A 19 7.09 -6.20 4.92
C PRO A 19 7.63 -5.04 4.07
N ALA A 20 6.89 -3.95 4.04
CA ALA A 20 7.26 -2.72 3.35
C ALA A 20 6.84 -1.49 4.16
N SER A 21 7.48 -0.36 3.93
CA SER A 21 7.20 0.91 4.59
C SER A 21 7.23 2.05 3.59
N TYR A 22 6.37 3.05 3.82
CA TYR A 22 6.42 4.31 3.09
C TYR A 22 7.39 5.27 3.77
N VAL A 23 8.24 5.93 2.98
CA VAL A 23 9.25 6.89 3.45
C VAL A 23 9.11 8.16 2.62
N SER A 24 8.80 9.27 3.28
CA SER A 24 8.75 10.59 2.62
C SER A 24 10.16 11.16 2.49
N VAL A 25 10.54 11.56 1.29
CA VAL A 25 11.82 12.22 0.99
C VAL A 25 11.53 13.47 0.16
N GLY A 26 11.60 14.64 0.80
CA GLY A 26 11.14 15.88 0.20
C GLY A 26 9.63 15.83 -0.07
N SER A 27 9.24 16.09 -1.32
CA SER A 27 7.84 16.00 -1.79
C SER A 27 7.46 14.60 -2.29
N ASP A 28 8.39 13.66 -2.31
CA ASP A 28 8.19 12.34 -2.91
C ASP A 28 7.96 11.29 -1.83
N VAL A 29 7.13 10.29 -2.14
CA VAL A 29 6.90 9.13 -1.27
C VAL A 29 7.54 7.92 -1.91
N TRP A 30 8.41 7.25 -1.16
CA TRP A 30 9.08 6.02 -1.55
C TRP A 30 8.51 4.84 -0.76
N MET A 31 8.51 3.65 -1.35
CA MET A 31 8.29 2.40 -0.66
C MET A 31 9.62 1.65 -0.54
N GLU A 32 10.00 1.34 0.69
CA GLU A 32 11.15 0.51 1.02
C GLU A 32 10.67 -0.86 1.52
N LYS A 33 11.32 -1.93 1.08
CA LYS A 33 10.96 -3.31 1.44
C LYS A 33 12.21 -4.20 1.47
N HIS A 34 12.19 -5.24 2.29
CA HIS A 34 13.31 -6.17 2.42
C HIS A 34 12.85 -7.62 2.29
N CYS A 35 13.47 -8.37 1.38
CA CYS A 35 13.32 -9.81 1.24
C CYS A 35 14.53 -10.50 1.88
N PRO A 36 14.34 -11.45 2.82
CA PRO A 36 15.45 -12.17 3.45
C PRO A 36 16.38 -12.89 2.47
N GLU A 37 15.90 -13.23 1.28
CA GLU A 37 16.67 -13.94 0.24
C GLU A 37 17.23 -13.00 -0.85
N HIS A 38 16.53 -11.91 -1.17
CA HIS A 38 16.86 -11.05 -2.32
C HIS A 38 17.23 -9.62 -1.93
N GLY A 39 17.38 -9.35 -0.63
CA GLY A 39 17.83 -8.06 -0.10
C GLY A 39 16.76 -6.96 -0.13
N SER A 40 17.25 -5.72 -0.11
CA SER A 40 16.41 -4.52 0.01
C SER A 40 16.05 -3.95 -1.36
N PHE A 41 14.81 -3.49 -1.49
CA PHE A 41 14.30 -2.80 -2.66
C PHE A 41 13.68 -1.47 -2.26
N ARG A 42 13.79 -0.50 -3.16
CA ARG A 42 13.17 0.81 -3.01
C ARG A 42 12.56 1.24 -4.32
N THR A 43 11.33 1.75 -4.28
CA THR A 43 10.61 2.25 -5.45
C THR A 43 9.87 3.54 -5.11
N ILE A 44 9.69 4.41 -6.09
CA ILE A 44 8.89 5.62 -5.91
C ILE A 44 7.41 5.29 -6.04
N VAL A 45 6.60 5.83 -5.14
CA VAL A 45 5.14 5.65 -5.07
C VAL A 45 4.43 6.93 -5.50
N TRP A 46 4.98 8.09 -5.12
CA TRP A 46 4.43 9.40 -5.44
C TRP A 46 5.53 10.43 -5.70
N ARG A 47 5.26 11.38 -6.59
CA ARG A 47 6.18 12.47 -6.94
C ARG A 47 5.50 13.83 -6.79
N GLY A 48 6.10 14.71 -6.01
CA GLY A 48 5.75 16.13 -6.01
C GLY A 48 4.33 16.45 -5.49
N PRO A 49 3.92 17.72 -5.63
CA PRO A 49 2.58 18.19 -5.30
C PRO A 49 1.53 17.80 -6.36
N PRO A 50 0.24 17.70 -5.98
CA PRO A 50 -0.25 17.75 -4.60
C PRO A 50 0.32 16.56 -3.81
N SER A 51 0.51 16.72 -2.50
CA SER A 51 0.99 15.61 -1.68
C SER A 51 0.09 14.39 -1.83
N LEU A 52 0.63 13.19 -1.61
CA LEU A 52 -0.16 11.95 -1.68
C LEU A 52 -1.35 12.03 -0.70
N GLU A 53 -1.16 12.67 0.44
CA GLU A 53 -2.20 12.96 1.42
C GLU A 53 -3.33 13.82 0.83
N GLU A 54 -3.02 14.93 0.17
CA GLU A 54 -4.00 15.81 -0.48
C GLU A 54 -4.72 15.11 -1.62
N TRP A 55 -3.99 14.38 -2.46
CA TRP A 55 -4.57 13.61 -3.56
C TRP A 55 -5.49 12.49 -3.05
N SER A 56 -5.10 11.82 -1.95
CA SER A 56 -5.85 10.68 -1.41
C SER A 56 -7.23 11.05 -0.86
N GLY A 57 -7.49 12.34 -0.62
CA GLY A 57 -8.81 12.95 -0.73
C GLY A 57 -9.97 12.17 -0.11
N GLY A 58 -9.83 11.66 1.11
CA GLY A 58 -10.91 11.36 2.08
C GLY A 58 -12.09 10.47 1.66
N PHE A 59 -12.12 9.87 0.46
CA PHE A 59 -13.27 9.07 0.04
C PHE A 59 -13.21 7.67 0.63
N LEU A 60 -13.95 7.48 1.72
CA LEU A 60 -14.42 6.17 2.15
C LEU A 60 -15.77 5.92 1.45
N PRO A 61 -15.92 4.86 0.65
CA PRO A 61 -17.25 4.47 0.20
C PRO A 61 -18.10 4.13 1.44
N ASP A 62 -19.31 4.69 1.54
CA ASP A 62 -20.34 4.35 2.56
C ASP A 62 -20.84 2.89 2.48
N ALA A 63 -20.15 2.04 1.72
CA ALA A 63 -20.55 0.67 1.48
C ALA A 63 -20.11 -0.23 2.65
N PRO A 64 -21.00 -1.10 3.17
CA PRO A 64 -20.63 -2.03 4.22
C PRO A 64 -19.50 -2.95 3.75
N PHE A 65 -18.53 -3.21 4.62
CA PHE A 65 -17.44 -4.11 4.30
C PHE A 65 -17.96 -5.54 4.13
N GLN A 66 -17.99 -6.04 2.91
CA GLN A 66 -18.41 -7.40 2.60
C GLN A 66 -17.22 -8.17 2.05
N ALA A 67 -16.80 -9.21 2.78
CA ALA A 67 -15.84 -10.17 2.27
C ALA A 67 -16.45 -10.90 1.06
N PRO A 68 -15.87 -10.80 -0.15
CA PRO A 68 -16.35 -11.58 -1.28
C PRO A 68 -16.14 -13.06 -0.95
N ALA A 69 -17.13 -13.90 -1.29
CA ALA A 69 -17.09 -15.34 -1.03
C ALA A 69 -15.86 -16.05 -1.66
N ASN A 70 -15.20 -15.40 -2.62
CA ASN A 70 -14.12 -15.92 -3.44
C ASN A 70 -12.86 -15.03 -3.44
N CYS A 71 -12.54 -14.37 -2.32
CA CYS A 71 -11.21 -13.77 -2.11
C CYS A 71 -10.11 -14.84 -2.27
N PRO A 72 -9.01 -14.62 -3.04
CA PRO A 72 -8.57 -13.37 -3.69
C PRO A 72 -8.97 -13.24 -5.17
N ARG A 73 -9.81 -14.13 -5.69
CA ARG A 73 -10.20 -14.17 -7.12
C ARG A 73 -11.32 -13.18 -7.47
N ASN A 74 -11.92 -12.54 -6.48
CA ASN A 74 -12.89 -11.47 -6.63
C ASN A 74 -12.58 -10.36 -5.64
N CYS A 75 -12.40 -9.15 -6.16
CA CYS A 75 -12.09 -7.97 -5.35
C CYS A 75 -13.40 -7.29 -4.94
N GLY A 76 -13.57 -7.07 -3.63
CA GLY A 76 -14.68 -6.33 -3.05
C GLY A 76 -14.19 -5.47 -1.89
N ASN A 77 -15.08 -4.64 -1.33
CA ASN A 77 -14.78 -3.77 -0.19
C ASN A 77 -14.70 -4.61 1.09
N CYS A 78 -13.68 -5.43 1.26
CA CYS A 78 -13.45 -6.19 2.50
C CYS A 78 -12.37 -5.53 3.34
N ARG A 79 -12.26 -5.86 4.65
CA ARG A 79 -11.33 -5.17 5.58
C ARG A 79 -9.88 -5.09 5.07
N PRO A 80 -9.27 -6.13 4.45
CA PRO A 80 -7.94 -6.00 3.85
C PRO A 80 -7.85 -5.07 2.62
N HIS A 81 -8.99 -4.77 1.98
CA HIS A 81 -9.14 -3.79 0.91
C HIS A 81 -9.76 -2.48 1.41
N ASP A 82 -9.90 -2.30 2.74
CA ASP A 82 -10.03 -0.98 3.32
C ASP A 82 -8.76 -0.19 3.00
N ARG A 83 -8.90 1.12 2.78
CA ARG A 83 -7.76 2.03 2.64
C ARG A 83 -6.83 1.99 3.86
N PHE A 84 -7.31 1.50 5.01
CA PHE A 84 -6.61 1.53 6.30
C PHE A 84 -6.22 0.16 6.89
N GLY A 85 -6.69 -0.96 6.33
CA GLY A 85 -6.36 -2.33 6.80
C GLY A 85 -7.04 -2.75 8.11
#